data_AF-A0A434A4T5-F1
#
_entry.id   AF-A0A434A4T5-F1
#
_cell.length_a   1.000
_cell.length_b   1.000
_cell.length_c   1.000
_cell.angle_alpha   90.00
_cell.angle_beta   90.00
_cell.angle_gamma   90.00
#
_symmetry.space_group_name_H-M   'P 1'
#
loop_
_entity.id
_entity.type
_entity.pdbx_description
1 polymer ?
#
loop_
_entity_poly.entity_id
_entity_poly.type
_entity_poly.pdbx_seq_one_letter_code
_entity_poly.pdbx_strand_id
1 'polypeptide(L)'
;MEKIIFENDVLEYFDDLVFTLFKKEYFGFAQSAQNYADKIVDFIISDISNFPHKKTPETLQYLGSNYIFYKPNPKTTGYIFFEKRDQNYLITGITNNYCKEAKEL
;
A
#
# COMPACT_ATOMS: atom_id res chain seq x y z
N MET A 1 1.80 15.98 -16.47
CA MET A 1 2.81 15.24 -15.69
C MET A 1 2.06 14.50 -14.62
N GLU A 2 2.25 13.19 -14.52
CA GLU A 2 1.64 12.37 -13.48
C GLU A 2 2.13 12.82 -12.10
N LYS A 3 1.22 12.94 -11.13
CA LYS A 3 1.54 13.32 -9.75
C LYS A 3 0.99 12.27 -8.81
N ILE A 4 1.88 11.73 -7.98
CA ILE A 4 1.54 10.76 -6.94
C ILE A 4 1.87 11.41 -5.60
N ILE A 5 0.90 11.46 -4.71
CA ILE A 5 1.01 12.06 -3.37
C ILE A 5 0.58 11.00 -2.36
N PHE A 6 1.30 10.91 -1.24
CA PHE A 6 0.95 10.04 -0.12
C PHE A 6 0.40 10.90 1.01
N GLU A 7 -0.71 10.48 1.62
CA GLU A 7 -1.16 11.06 2.88
C GLU A 7 -0.19 10.73 4.02
N ASN A 8 -0.18 11.58 5.05
CA ASN A 8 0.72 11.41 6.20
C ASN A 8 0.52 10.05 6.87
N ASP A 9 -0.72 9.61 7.06
CA ASP A 9 -1.05 8.31 7.65
C ASP A 9 -0.46 7.14 6.85
N VAL A 10 -0.31 7.29 5.53
CA VAL A 10 0.34 6.29 4.67
C VAL A 10 1.86 6.31 4.83
N LEU A 11 2.46 7.48 5.02
CA LEU A 11 3.89 7.60 5.33
C LEU A 11 4.20 6.99 6.70
N GLU A 12 3.40 7.30 7.71
CA GLU A 12 3.51 6.73 9.05
C GLU A 12 3.33 5.20 9.02
N TYR A 13 2.40 4.68 8.21
CA TYR A 13 2.25 3.24 8.00
C TYR A 13 3.55 2.58 7.49
N PHE A 14 4.28 3.21 6.57
CA PHE A 14 5.53 2.63 6.08
C PHE A 14 6.62 2.61 7.15
N ASP A 15 6.74 3.68 7.93
CA ASP A 15 7.68 3.73 9.06
C ASP A 15 7.37 2.64 10.09
N ASP A 16 6.09 2.51 10.47
CA ASP A 16 5.60 1.46 11.38
C ASP A 16 5.81 0.05 10.82
N LEU A 17 5.64 -0.12 9.51
CA LEU A 17 5.87 -1.39 8.82
C LEU A 17 7.34 -1.80 8.91
N VAL A 18 8.26 -0.90 8.59
CA VAL A 18 9.71 -1.16 8.68
C VAL A 18 10.09 -1.55 10.11
N PHE A 19 9.65 -0.74 11.09
CA PHE A 19 9.90 -1.02 12.50
C PHE A 19 9.34 -2.37 12.94
N THR A 20 8.09 -2.67 12.57
CA THR A 20 7.40 -3.91 12.94
C THR A 20 8.10 -5.14 12.33
N LEU A 21 8.45 -5.09 11.05
CA LEU A 21 9.09 -6.21 10.36
C LEU A 21 10.46 -6.53 10.94
N PHE A 22 11.23 -5.51 11.31
CA PHE A 22 12.51 -5.69 11.98
C PHE A 22 12.33 -6.22 13.41
N LYS A 23 11.48 -5.58 14.23
CA LYS A 23 11.27 -5.96 15.64
C LYS A 23 10.70 -7.37 15.80
N LYS A 24 9.88 -7.82 14.86
CA LYS A 24 9.31 -9.19 14.86
C LYS A 24 10.20 -10.21 14.16
N GLU A 25 11.44 -9.85 13.82
CA GLU A 25 12.44 -10.73 13.20
C GLU A 25 12.00 -11.35 11.86
N TYR A 26 11.06 -10.70 11.14
CA TYR A 26 10.78 -11.07 9.75
C TYR A 26 12.00 -10.83 8.85
N PHE A 27 12.80 -9.82 9.22
CA PHE A 27 14.10 -9.56 8.63
C PHE A 27 15.16 -9.44 9.72
N GLY A 28 16.31 -10.07 9.50
CA GLY A 28 17.45 -9.98 10.43
C GLY A 28 18.16 -8.63 10.45
N PHE A 29 17.84 -7.73 9.52
CA PHE A 29 18.43 -6.39 9.42
C PHE A 29 17.36 -5.34 9.11
N ALA A 30 17.43 -4.18 9.77
CA ALA A 30 16.51 -3.06 9.52
C ALA A 30 16.54 -2.59 8.06
N GLN A 31 17.72 -2.60 7.41
CA GLN A 31 17.84 -2.27 5.99
C GLN A 31 17.03 -3.22 5.10
N SER A 32 16.94 -4.51 5.45
CA SER A 32 16.12 -5.45 4.68
C SER A 32 14.62 -5.17 4.83
N ALA A 33 14.19 -4.69 6.00
CA ALA A 33 12.82 -4.22 6.21
C ALA A 33 12.53 -2.91 5.43
N GLN A 34 13.47 -1.96 5.43
CA GLN A 34 13.38 -0.74 4.62
C GLN A 34 13.26 -1.08 3.13
N ASN A 35 14.15 -1.93 2.61
CA ASN A 35 14.12 -2.37 1.21
C ASN A 35 12.81 -3.07 0.83
N TYR A 36 12.11 -3.68 1.80
CA TYR A 36 10.79 -4.26 1.56
C TYR A 36 9.72 -3.19 1.41
N ALA A 37 9.71 -2.16 2.26
CA ALA A 37 8.81 -1.02 2.14
C ALA A 37 9.08 -0.21 0.86
N ASP A 38 10.34 0.03 0.52
CA ASP A 38 10.75 0.75 -0.69
C ASP A 38 10.19 0.09 -1.95
N LYS A 39 10.19 -1.25 -2.02
CA LYS A 39 9.60 -2.00 -3.15
C LYS A 39 8.09 -1.78 -3.31
N ILE A 40 7.37 -1.53 -2.22
CA ILE A 40 5.94 -1.19 -2.28
C ILE A 40 5.78 0.21 -2.87
N VAL A 41 6.60 1.16 -2.43
CA VAL A 41 6.60 2.54 -2.95
C VAL A 41 6.99 2.56 -4.43
N ASP A 42 8.03 1.83 -4.83
CA ASP A 42 8.47 1.70 -6.21
C ASP A 42 7.37 1.16 -7.12
N PHE A 43 6.65 0.14 -6.66
CA PHE A 43 5.49 -0.41 -7.38
C PHE A 43 4.38 0.63 -7.51
N ILE A 44 4.03 1.36 -6.44
CA ILE A 44 3.01 2.41 -6.51
C ILE A 44 3.42 3.47 -7.53
N ILE A 45 4.67 3.94 -7.49
CA ILE A 45 5.14 5.00 -8.39
C ILE A 45 5.19 4.54 -9.85
N SER A 46 5.59 3.29 -10.09
CA SER A 46 5.83 2.78 -11.45
C SER A 46 4.59 2.23 -12.13
N ASP A 47 3.67 1.65 -11.35
CA ASP A 47 2.60 0.81 -11.89
C ASP A 47 1.19 1.38 -11.66
N ILE A 48 0.95 2.29 -10.72
CA ILE A 48 -0.43 2.70 -10.35
C ILE A 48 -1.26 3.21 -11.53
N SER A 49 -0.62 3.85 -12.52
CA SER A 49 -1.32 4.39 -13.69
C SER A 49 -1.76 3.34 -14.70
N ASN A 50 -1.05 2.21 -14.77
CA ASN A 50 -1.27 1.15 -15.75
C ASN A 50 -1.86 -0.13 -15.12
N PHE A 51 -1.75 -0.29 -13.81
CA PHE A 51 -2.24 -1.46 -13.10
C PHE A 51 -3.77 -1.46 -13.03
N PRO A 52 -4.44 -2.58 -13.33
CA PRO A 52 -5.89 -2.69 -13.19
C PRO A 52 -6.34 -2.44 -11.74
N HIS A 53 -7.13 -1.39 -11.54
CA HIS A 53 -7.69 -1.07 -10.24
C HIS A 53 -9.13 -1.57 -10.10
N LYS A 54 -9.55 -1.72 -8.85
CA LYS A 54 -10.91 -2.08 -8.47
C LYS A 54 -11.57 -0.93 -7.72
N LYS A 55 -12.90 -0.91 -7.72
CA LYS A 55 -13.68 -0.02 -6.83
C LYS A 55 -13.63 -0.54 -5.40
N THR A 56 -13.44 0.36 -4.46
CA THR A 56 -13.44 0.01 -3.05
C THR A 56 -14.87 -0.23 -2.56
N PRO A 57 -15.13 -1.32 -1.80
CA PRO A 57 -16.41 -1.56 -1.13
C PRO A 57 -16.82 -0.38 -0.24
N GLU A 58 -18.13 -0.16 -0.07
CA GLU A 58 -18.68 0.96 0.71
C GLU A 58 -18.12 1.00 2.15
N THR A 59 -18.00 -0.16 2.78
CA THR A 59 -17.45 -0.31 4.15
C THR A 59 -16.00 0.14 4.29
N LEU A 60 -15.26 0.23 3.18
CA LEU A 60 -13.84 0.60 3.13
C LEU A 60 -13.57 1.91 2.39
N GLN A 61 -14.60 2.65 1.96
CA GLN A 61 -14.41 3.88 1.19
C GLN A 61 -13.63 4.97 1.95
N TYR A 62 -13.60 4.91 3.29
CA TYR A 62 -12.75 5.79 4.09
C TYR A 62 -11.25 5.61 3.81
N LEU A 63 -10.84 4.48 3.22
CA LEU A 63 -9.46 4.23 2.79
C LEU A 63 -9.20 4.76 1.37
N GLY A 64 -10.22 5.12 0.60
CA GLY A 64 -10.12 5.61 -0.78
C GLY A 64 -11.10 4.92 -1.73
N SER A 65 -11.47 5.60 -2.82
CA SER A 65 -12.50 5.16 -3.78
C SER A 65 -12.08 4.01 -4.68
N ASN A 66 -10.78 3.80 -4.87
CA ASN A 66 -10.23 2.72 -5.69
C ASN A 66 -9.09 2.03 -4.94
N TYR A 67 -8.78 0.80 -5.34
CA TYR A 67 -7.62 0.09 -4.84
C TYR A 67 -6.94 -0.79 -5.89
N ILE A 68 -5.64 -1.01 -5.70
CA ILE A 68 -4.85 -2.03 -6.40
C ILE A 68 -4.28 -3.02 -5.39
N PHE A 69 -3.79 -4.17 -5.87
CA PHE A 69 -3.14 -5.16 -5.02
C PHE A 69 -1.67 -5.32 -5.40
N TYR A 70 -0.83 -5.54 -4.40
CA TYR A 70 0.59 -5.82 -4.52
C TYR A 70 0.90 -7.16 -3.85
N LYS A 71 1.64 -8.04 -4.53
CA LYS A 71 1.99 -9.38 -4.00
C LYS A 71 3.50 -9.56 -3.96
N PRO A 72 4.16 -9.21 -2.85
CA PRO A 72 5.61 -9.37 -2.72
C PRO A 72 6.02 -10.84 -2.62
N ASN A 73 5.10 -11.72 -2.20
CA ASN A 73 5.29 -13.16 -2.11
C ASN A 73 3.91 -13.88 -2.17
N PRO A 74 3.85 -15.22 -2.29
CA PRO A 74 2.58 -15.94 -2.40
C PRO A 74 1.64 -15.85 -1.19
N LYS A 75 2.15 -15.52 0.00
CA LYS A 75 1.40 -15.49 1.26
C LYS A 75 0.87 -14.11 1.63
N THR A 76 1.50 -13.05 1.14
CA THR A 76 1.17 -11.66 1.47
C THR A 76 0.58 -10.94 0.27
N THR A 77 -0.57 -10.30 0.47
CA THR A 77 -1.17 -9.38 -0.48
C THR A 77 -1.38 -8.05 0.23
N GLY A 78 -0.71 -7.00 -0.24
CA GLY A 78 -0.99 -5.62 0.14
C GLY A 78 -2.11 -5.05 -0.72
N TYR A 79 -2.95 -4.21 -0.15
CA TYR A 79 -4.00 -3.47 -0.84
C TYR A 79 -3.72 -1.99 -0.66
N ILE A 80 -3.56 -1.29 -1.78
CA ILE A 80 -3.21 0.13 -1.81
C ILE A 80 -4.43 0.88 -2.31
N PHE A 81 -4.97 1.73 -1.45
CA PHE A 81 -6.17 2.52 -1.71
C PHE A 81 -5.80 3.94 -2.09
N PHE A 82 -6.59 4.51 -3.00
CA PHE A 82 -6.29 5.83 -3.54
C PHE A 82 -7.51 6.53 -4.12
N GLU A 83 -7.40 7.85 -4.13
CA GLU A 83 -8.19 8.73 -4.98
C GLU A 83 -7.45 9.02 -6.28
N LYS A 84 -8.22 9.16 -7.37
CA LYS A 84 -7.68 9.47 -8.69
C LYS A 84 -8.48 10.58 -9.35
N ARG A 85 -7.76 11.57 -9.90
CA ARG A 85 -8.32 12.57 -10.81
C ARG A 85 -7.37 12.75 -11.99
N ASP A 86 -7.84 12.40 -13.18
CA ASP A 86 -7.06 12.36 -14.41
C ASP A 86 -5.81 11.46 -14.27
N GLN A 87 -4.61 12.02 -14.34
CA GLN A 87 -3.32 11.34 -14.12
C GLN A 87 -2.72 11.66 -12.74
N ASN A 88 -3.53 12.10 -11.79
CA ASN A 88 -3.06 12.39 -10.43
C ASN A 88 -3.65 11.38 -9.45
N TYR A 89 -2.83 10.94 -8.51
CA TYR A 89 -3.15 9.92 -7.52
C TYR A 89 -2.83 10.44 -6.13
N LEU A 90 -3.78 10.27 -5.21
CA LEU A 90 -3.58 10.47 -3.79
C LEU A 90 -3.70 9.11 -3.12
N ILE A 91 -2.61 8.61 -2.56
CA ILE A 91 -2.58 7.36 -1.81
C ILE A 91 -3.08 7.65 -0.40
N THR A 92 -4.22 7.08 -0.07
CA THR A 92 -5.02 7.39 1.12
C THR A 92 -5.01 6.25 2.14
N GLY A 93 -4.58 5.05 1.76
CA GLY A 93 -4.50 3.94 2.70
C GLY A 93 -3.75 2.73 2.16
N ILE A 94 -3.15 1.96 3.07
CA ILE A 94 -2.56 0.67 2.76
C ILE A 94 -2.98 -0.33 3.84
N THR A 95 -3.41 -1.52 3.41
CA THR A 95 -3.63 -2.66 4.31
C THR A 95 -3.08 -3.95 3.70
N ASN A 96 -3.20 -5.07 4.39
CA ASN A 96 -2.80 -6.37 3.85
C ASN A 96 -3.78 -7.48 4.26
N ASN A 97 -3.62 -8.66 3.69
CA ASN A 97 -4.48 -9.82 3.89
C ASN A 97 -4.51 -10.39 5.33
N TYR A 98 -3.69 -9.87 6.25
CA TYR A 98 -3.74 -10.21 7.68
C TYR A 98 -4.60 -9.24 8.49
N CYS A 99 -5.01 -8.11 7.90
CA CYS A 99 -5.88 -7.11 8.53
C CYS A 99 -7.36 -7.47 8.36
N LYS A 100 -8.23 -6.88 9.20
CA LYS A 100 -9.66 -7.20 9.21
C LYS A 100 -10.37 -6.69 7.95
N GLU A 101 -9.95 -5.53 7.47
CA GLU A 101 -10.46 -4.84 6.29
C GLU A 101 -10.37 -5.74 5.05
N ALA A 102 -9.31 -6.55 4.94
CA ALA A 102 -9.12 -7.44 3.79
C ALA A 102 -10.20 -8.53 3.64
N LYS A 103 -11.02 -8.77 4.67
CA LYS A 103 -12.17 -9.70 4.58
C LYS A 103 -13.31 -9.17 3.72
N GLU A 104 -13.34 -7.86 3.48
CA GLU A 104 -14.35 -7.18 2.69
C GLU A 104 -13.94 -7.00 1.21
N LEU A 105 -12.72 -7.44 0.81
CA LEU A 105 -12.08 -7.17 -0.50
C LEU A 105 -12.10 -8.34 -1.49
#